data_AF-A0A1T5DUW4-F1
#
_entry.id   AF-A0A1T5DUW4-F1
#
_cell.length_a   1.000
_cell.length_b   1.000
_cell.length_c   1.000
_cell.angle_alpha   90.00
_cell.angle_beta   90.00
_cell.angle_gamma   90.00
#
_symmetry.space_group_name_H-M   'P 1'
#
loop_
_entity.id
_entity.type
_entity.pdbx_description
1 polymer ?
#
loop_
_entity_poly.entity_id
_entity_poly.type
_entity_poly.pdbx_seq_one_letter_code
_entity_poly.pdbx_strand_id
1 'polypeptide(L)'
;MGNLKKQIGFKVKQKFKTEIKNGIDMQKVADKFVNYCHQNNISTLYEVNHSTIQNYLTQENYNPSDKLFVERIFTDKRLEIASKKTFEPSKPLGVQIHYKMQSMLKIGASKHDDKMVIRSFARQNNLYVNPLKNAGIHSYQTYTNYKQTSKEFTKWLEQKYPDIKAIEQINKDHAKEYLLSRQEKGLSAWTTDKDLAALNKVFEFNMTKKEVGLDRKRYTDSVRSRKDSIMDKEYNPKNYENQITIAQATGIRRQSMLKITSQNFNRDITGKIISITVKEKGGKTRDAKVLEKYQDKLTKIVDKIILEKGNYAPLFEKYPRAIDNHAFRAEYARNLYKELIEKAGSTKNDFYGYDKQIVKEVSKNLGHERETIVIQSYFR
;
A
#
# COMPACT_ATOMS: atom_id res chain seq x y z
N MET A 1 -26.57 24.63 1.69
CA MET A 1 -26.42 24.54 3.17
C MET A 1 -25.99 23.17 3.69
N GLY A 2 -26.66 22.06 3.34
CA GLY A 2 -26.42 20.76 3.99
C GLY A 2 -25.01 20.13 3.82
N ASN A 3 -24.33 20.33 2.67
CA ASN A 3 -23.04 19.67 2.39
C ASN A 3 -21.87 20.33 3.13
N LEU A 4 -21.71 21.66 3.04
CA LEU A 4 -20.66 22.41 3.73
C LEU A 4 -20.74 22.26 5.26
N LYS A 5 -21.95 22.39 5.83
CA LYS A 5 -22.19 22.21 7.27
C LYS A 5 -21.74 20.81 7.75
N LYS A 6 -22.05 19.76 6.99
CA LYS A 6 -21.61 18.38 7.29
C LYS A 6 -20.09 18.23 7.18
N GLN A 7 -19.45 18.82 6.17
CA GLN A 7 -18.00 18.78 5.96
C GLN A 7 -17.24 19.47 7.11
N ILE A 8 -17.70 20.65 7.53
CA ILE A 8 -17.13 21.39 8.66
C ILE A 8 -17.33 20.64 9.97
N GLY A 9 -18.55 20.14 10.24
CA GLY A 9 -18.83 19.34 11.44
C GLY A 9 -17.96 18.09 11.55
N PHE A 10 -17.61 17.45 10.44
CA PHE A 10 -16.66 16.33 10.44
C PHE A 10 -15.24 16.75 10.80
N LYS A 11 -14.73 17.87 10.24
CA LYS A 11 -13.42 18.45 10.56
C LYS A 11 -13.29 18.77 12.05
N VAL A 12 -14.33 19.37 12.64
CA VAL A 12 -14.43 19.66 14.09
C VAL A 12 -14.28 18.38 14.90
N LYS A 13 -15.09 17.35 14.61
CA LYS A 13 -15.07 16.05 15.30
C LYS A 13 -13.73 15.31 15.18
N GLN A 14 -13.03 15.44 14.05
CA GLN A 14 -11.71 14.84 13.85
C GLN A 14 -10.62 15.53 14.66
N LYS A 15 -10.62 16.86 14.69
CA LYS A 15 -9.52 17.63 15.29
C LYS A 15 -9.62 17.73 16.81
N PHE A 16 -10.84 17.71 17.36
CA PHE A 16 -11.11 17.92 18.79
C PHE A 16 -11.70 16.69 19.49
N LYS A 17 -11.30 15.49 19.05
CA LYS A 17 -11.82 14.20 19.52
C LYS A 17 -11.64 13.95 21.04
N THR A 18 -10.87 14.78 21.74
CA THR A 18 -10.53 14.63 23.18
C THR A 18 -10.48 15.93 23.99
N GLU A 19 -10.88 17.09 23.47
CA GLU A 19 -10.85 18.35 24.23
C GLU A 19 -12.26 18.92 24.44
N ILE A 20 -12.93 18.44 25.48
CA ILE A 20 -14.04 19.16 26.12
C ILE A 20 -13.47 19.71 27.42
N LYS A 21 -13.06 20.99 27.46
CA LYS A 21 -12.72 21.62 28.74
C LYS A 21 -13.02 23.12 28.90
N ASN A 22 -13.45 23.85 27.86
CA ASN A 22 -13.55 25.32 27.95
C ASN A 22 -14.94 25.92 27.64
N GLY A 23 -16.03 25.15 27.68
CA GLY A 23 -17.39 25.72 27.53
C GLY A 23 -17.74 26.34 26.15
N ILE A 24 -16.89 26.18 25.14
CA ILE A 24 -17.18 26.64 23.77
C ILE A 24 -18.11 25.63 23.08
N ASP A 25 -19.30 26.08 22.69
CA ASP A 25 -20.22 25.31 21.86
C ASP A 25 -19.69 25.25 20.42
N MET A 26 -18.83 24.26 20.17
CA MET A 26 -18.16 24.04 18.89
C MET A 26 -19.13 23.94 17.70
N GLN A 27 -20.36 23.50 17.94
CA GLN A 27 -21.36 23.40 16.89
C GLN A 27 -21.91 24.78 16.52
N LYS A 28 -22.13 25.67 17.50
CA LYS A 28 -22.51 27.07 17.24
C LYS A 28 -21.43 27.83 16.48
N VAL A 29 -20.15 27.65 16.84
CA VAL A 29 -19.07 28.33 16.12
C VAL A 29 -18.91 27.80 14.69
N ALA A 30 -19.02 26.48 14.51
CA ALA A 30 -19.05 25.87 13.17
C ALA A 30 -20.20 26.43 12.32
N ASP A 31 -21.39 26.59 12.90
CA ASP A 31 -22.56 27.14 12.21
C ASP A 31 -22.37 28.62 11.84
N LYS A 32 -21.75 29.44 12.70
CA LYS A 32 -21.37 30.82 12.36
C LYS A 32 -20.40 30.89 11.19
N PHE A 33 -19.39 30.02 11.17
CA PHE A 33 -18.42 29.97 10.07
C PHE A 33 -19.04 29.47 8.76
N VAL A 34 -19.97 28.50 8.82
CA VAL A 34 -20.76 28.07 7.65
C VAL A 34 -21.57 29.23 7.09
N ASN A 35 -22.20 30.04 7.95
CA ASN A 35 -22.96 31.21 7.51
C ASN A 35 -22.06 32.26 6.85
N TYR A 36 -20.88 32.53 7.41
CA TYR A 36 -19.88 33.39 6.78
C TYR A 36 -19.49 32.89 5.38
N CYS A 37 -19.21 31.59 5.25
CA CYS A 37 -18.88 30.99 3.97
C CYS A 37 -20.02 31.20 2.95
N HIS A 38 -21.27 31.01 3.37
CA HIS A 38 -22.43 31.24 2.51
C HIS A 38 -22.57 32.70 2.06
N GLN A 39 -22.36 33.65 2.96
CA GLN A 39 -22.36 35.09 2.62
C GLN A 39 -21.27 35.46 1.61
N ASN A 40 -20.21 34.68 1.53
CA ASN A 40 -19.07 34.88 0.64
C ASN A 40 -19.05 33.90 -0.55
N ASN A 41 -20.21 33.32 -0.91
CA ASN A 41 -20.37 32.39 -2.04
C ASN A 41 -19.48 31.13 -1.98
N ILE A 42 -19.05 30.73 -0.78
CA ILE A 42 -18.30 29.50 -0.55
C ILE A 42 -19.29 28.37 -0.27
N SER A 43 -19.30 27.39 -1.16
CA SER A 43 -20.30 26.32 -1.19
C SER A 43 -19.75 24.96 -0.73
N THR A 44 -18.43 24.81 -0.77
CA THR A 44 -17.70 23.57 -0.45
C THR A 44 -16.51 23.82 0.46
N LEU A 45 -16.08 22.80 1.20
CA LEU A 45 -14.89 22.89 2.04
C LEU A 45 -13.60 23.09 1.22
N TYR A 46 -13.60 22.73 -0.07
CA TYR A 46 -12.44 22.95 -0.96
C TYR A 46 -12.17 24.44 -1.23
N GLU A 47 -13.22 25.25 -1.23
CA GLU A 47 -13.16 26.70 -1.45
C GLU A 47 -12.74 27.46 -0.18
N VAL A 48 -12.73 26.80 0.98
CA VAL A 48 -12.21 27.37 2.24
C VAL A 48 -10.68 27.34 2.20
N ASN A 49 -10.10 28.39 1.62
CA ASN A 49 -8.66 28.57 1.47
C ASN A 49 -8.10 29.58 2.50
N HIS A 50 -6.79 29.87 2.42
CA HIS A 50 -6.13 30.79 3.36
C HIS A 50 -6.75 32.19 3.37
N SER A 51 -7.09 32.75 2.21
CA SER A 51 -7.71 34.07 2.11
C SER A 51 -9.08 34.09 2.76
N THR A 52 -9.90 33.07 2.55
CA THR A 52 -11.20 32.91 3.22
C THR A 52 -11.06 32.93 4.75
N ILE A 53 -10.05 32.23 5.28
CA ILE A 53 -9.83 32.15 6.73
C ILE A 53 -9.36 33.50 7.26
N GLN A 54 -8.39 34.16 6.61
CA GLN A 54 -7.92 35.48 7.04
C GLN A 54 -9.03 36.53 7.00
N ASN A 55 -9.85 36.53 5.95
CA ASN A 55 -10.98 37.42 5.82
C ASN A 55 -12.04 37.20 6.91
N TYR A 56 -12.20 35.97 7.42
CA TYR A 56 -13.06 35.68 8.57
C TYR A 56 -12.46 36.19 9.89
N LEU A 57 -11.14 36.02 10.08
CA LEU A 57 -10.42 36.43 11.28
C LEU A 57 -10.37 37.95 11.45
N THR A 58 -10.45 38.72 10.36
CA THR A 58 -10.48 40.18 10.38
C THR A 58 -11.86 40.78 10.66
N GLN A 59 -12.96 40.01 10.59
CA GLN A 59 -14.31 40.56 10.81
C GLN A 59 -14.54 40.97 12.28
N GLU A 60 -14.95 42.20 12.54
CA GLU A 60 -15.14 42.71 13.92
C GLU A 60 -16.34 42.08 14.65
N ASN A 61 -17.31 41.55 13.91
CA ASN A 61 -18.57 40.99 14.44
C ASN A 61 -18.44 39.56 15.04
N TYR A 62 -17.30 38.89 14.89
CA TYR A 62 -17.05 37.59 15.50
C TYR A 62 -16.17 37.71 16.73
N ASN A 63 -16.54 37.01 17.80
CA ASN A 63 -15.79 37.07 19.05
C ASN A 63 -14.39 36.42 18.87
N PRO A 64 -13.39 36.83 19.68
CA PRO A 64 -12.02 36.30 19.57
C PRO A 64 -11.90 34.78 19.74
N SER A 65 -12.73 34.18 20.59
CA SER A 65 -12.73 32.74 20.84
C SER A 65 -13.22 31.93 19.64
N ASP A 66 -14.22 32.45 18.92
CA ASP A 66 -14.79 31.88 17.70
C ASP A 66 -13.78 31.95 16.56
N LYS A 67 -13.07 33.08 16.45
CA LYS A 67 -11.96 33.28 15.50
C LYS A 67 -10.83 32.29 15.75
N LEU A 68 -10.37 32.20 17.00
CA LEU A 68 -9.32 31.26 17.42
C LEU A 68 -9.75 29.81 17.16
N PHE A 69 -11.03 29.48 17.33
CA PHE A 69 -11.56 28.16 17.02
C PHE A 69 -11.54 27.84 15.52
N VAL A 70 -12.04 28.75 14.67
CA VAL A 70 -12.02 28.58 13.21
C VAL A 70 -10.58 28.48 12.71
N GLU A 71 -9.71 29.36 13.18
CA GLU A 71 -8.27 29.24 12.97
C GLU A 71 -7.78 27.85 13.38
N ARG A 72 -7.97 27.44 14.64
CA ARG A 72 -7.54 26.11 15.10
C ARG A 72 -8.19 24.95 14.34
N ILE A 73 -9.32 25.07 13.63
CA ILE A 73 -9.86 24.00 12.77
C ILE A 73 -9.14 23.94 11.42
N PHE A 74 -9.09 25.08 10.74
CA PHE A 74 -8.71 25.16 9.33
C PHE A 74 -7.24 25.51 9.12
N THR A 75 -6.61 26.11 10.13
CA THR A 75 -5.17 26.29 10.24
C THR A 75 -4.54 24.94 10.57
N ASP A 76 -3.89 24.35 9.59
CA ASP A 76 -3.03 23.19 9.79
C ASP A 76 -1.85 23.63 10.69
N LYS A 77 -1.30 22.72 11.51
CA LYS A 77 -0.18 23.01 12.45
C LYS A 77 1.01 23.74 11.80
N ARG A 78 1.09 23.72 10.48
CA ARG A 78 2.06 24.39 9.60
C ARG A 78 1.96 25.91 9.58
N LEU A 79 0.77 26.49 9.68
CA LEU A 79 0.57 27.95 9.65
C LEU A 79 0.91 28.61 10.99
N GLU A 80 0.68 27.90 12.10
CA GLU A 80 1.13 28.30 13.46
C GLU A 80 2.67 28.30 13.60
N ILE A 81 3.35 27.47 12.81
CA ILE A 81 4.82 27.43 12.71
C ILE A 81 5.35 28.57 11.81
N ALA A 82 4.57 28.97 10.80
CA ALA A 82 4.93 30.05 9.89
C ALA A 82 4.89 31.44 10.55
N SER A 83 3.95 31.67 11.48
CA SER A 83 3.85 32.94 12.23
C SER A 83 4.82 33.07 13.40
N LYS A 84 5.37 31.94 13.92
CA LYS A 84 6.27 31.93 15.08
C LYS A 84 7.77 31.92 14.74
N LYS A 85 8.17 31.93 13.46
CA LYS A 85 9.59 31.87 13.10
C LYS A 85 10.21 33.25 12.89
N THR A 86 10.70 33.81 13.99
CA THR A 86 12.04 34.42 13.99
C THR A 86 13.03 33.43 13.37
N PHE A 87 13.90 33.94 12.51
CA PHE A 87 14.77 33.20 11.58
C PHE A 87 15.68 32.17 12.28
N GLU A 88 15.18 30.95 12.48
CA GLU A 88 16.02 29.75 12.59
C GLU A 88 16.35 29.25 11.18
N PRO A 89 17.59 28.82 10.90
CA PRO A 89 17.95 28.26 9.60
C PRO A 89 16.97 27.12 9.27
N SER A 90 16.27 27.25 8.14
CA SER A 90 15.28 26.25 7.74
C SER A 90 15.96 24.89 7.64
N LYS A 91 15.41 23.89 8.34
CA LYS A 91 15.91 22.50 8.28
C LYS A 91 16.15 22.10 6.81
N PRO A 92 17.19 21.32 6.48
CA PRO A 92 17.43 20.90 5.10
C PRO A 92 16.17 20.30 4.45
N LEU A 93 15.97 20.51 3.16
CA LEU A 93 14.72 20.16 2.47
C LEU A 93 14.36 18.68 2.62
N GLY A 94 15.37 17.80 2.55
CA GLY A 94 15.19 16.36 2.80
C GLY A 94 14.67 16.03 4.20
N VAL A 95 15.04 16.82 5.22
CA VAL A 95 14.54 16.67 6.60
C VAL A 95 13.08 17.12 6.70
N GLN A 96 12.71 18.22 6.04
CA GLN A 96 11.32 18.68 6.00
C GLN A 96 10.39 17.64 5.36
N ILE A 97 10.81 17.07 4.22
CA ILE A 97 10.08 16.00 3.53
C ILE A 97 9.99 14.75 4.41
N HIS A 98 11.08 14.39 5.10
CA HIS A 98 11.09 13.27 6.03
C HIS A 98 10.07 13.44 7.17
N TYR A 99 9.97 14.62 7.76
CA TYR A 99 8.99 14.88 8.82
C TYR A 99 7.55 14.84 8.32
N LYS A 100 7.24 15.38 7.13
CA LYS A 100 5.92 15.18 6.51
C LYS A 100 5.63 13.70 6.27
N MET A 101 6.63 12.91 5.89
CA MET A 101 6.46 11.46 5.78
C MET A 101 6.17 10.77 7.12
N GLN A 102 6.92 11.12 8.17
CA GLN A 102 6.71 10.57 9.51
C GLN A 102 5.32 10.90 10.05
N SER A 103 4.81 12.12 9.82
CA SER A 103 3.47 12.52 10.26
C SER A 103 2.34 11.73 9.58
N MET A 104 2.63 10.99 8.50
CA MET A 104 1.66 10.14 7.80
C MET A 104 1.75 8.67 8.20
N LEU A 105 2.69 8.28 9.08
CA LEU A 105 2.84 6.90 9.51
C LEU A 105 1.61 6.45 10.31
N LYS A 106 1.10 5.28 9.94
CA LYS A 106 0.01 4.58 10.62
C LYS A 106 0.38 3.11 10.81
N ILE A 107 1.61 2.88 11.25
CA ILE A 107 2.11 1.54 11.53
C ILE A 107 1.32 0.95 12.72
N GLY A 108 0.97 -0.32 12.64
CA GLY A 108 0.13 -1.01 13.63
C GLY A 108 -1.37 -0.77 13.44
N ALA A 109 -1.78 0.30 12.77
CA ALA A 109 -3.18 0.56 12.47
C ALA A 109 -3.65 -0.21 11.22
N SER A 110 -4.87 -0.78 11.30
CA SER A 110 -5.51 -1.48 10.19
C SER A 110 -5.86 -0.52 9.04
N LYS A 111 -5.23 -0.72 7.88
CA LYS A 111 -5.58 0.00 6.65
C LYS A 111 -7.03 -0.28 6.23
N HIS A 112 -7.54 -1.47 6.53
CA HIS A 112 -8.90 -1.87 6.18
C HIS A 112 -9.90 -1.06 6.98
N ASP A 113 -9.68 -0.92 8.29
CA ASP A 113 -10.61 -0.26 9.19
C ASP A 113 -10.64 1.25 8.91
N ASP A 114 -9.47 1.86 8.67
CA ASP A 114 -9.37 3.25 8.19
C ASP A 114 -10.19 3.47 6.91
N LYS A 115 -10.15 2.52 5.97
CA LYS A 115 -10.96 2.60 4.74
C LYS A 115 -12.46 2.42 5.02
N MET A 116 -12.83 1.53 5.94
CA MET A 116 -14.23 1.33 6.32
C MET A 116 -14.83 2.59 6.93
N VAL A 117 -14.11 3.24 7.86
CA VAL A 117 -14.56 4.49 8.48
C VAL A 117 -14.80 5.57 7.43
N ILE A 118 -13.85 5.76 6.50
CA ILE A 118 -13.99 6.76 5.42
C ILE A 118 -15.15 6.41 4.49
N ARG A 119 -15.33 5.14 4.13
CA ARG A 119 -16.42 4.68 3.26
C ARG A 119 -17.79 4.86 3.91
N SER A 120 -17.93 4.48 5.18
CA SER A 120 -19.19 4.63 5.93
C SER A 120 -19.58 6.11 6.04
N PHE A 121 -18.62 6.97 6.38
CA PHE A 121 -18.85 8.42 6.40
C PHE A 121 -19.28 8.94 5.02
N ALA A 122 -18.58 8.57 3.97
CA ALA A 122 -18.90 9.03 2.63
C ALA A 122 -20.27 8.56 2.14
N ARG A 123 -20.64 7.30 2.43
CA ARG A 123 -21.97 6.75 2.11
C ARG A 123 -23.07 7.51 2.83
N GLN A 124 -22.90 7.81 4.12
CA GLN A 124 -23.85 8.60 4.91
C GLN A 124 -24.00 10.05 4.42
N ASN A 125 -23.01 10.56 3.69
CA ASN A 125 -22.95 11.95 3.24
C ASN A 125 -23.03 12.12 1.72
N ASN A 126 -23.32 11.05 0.98
CA ASN A 126 -23.33 11.03 -0.50
C ASN A 126 -22.06 11.63 -1.13
N LEU A 127 -20.90 11.30 -0.55
CA LEU A 127 -19.59 11.75 -1.04
C LEU A 127 -18.92 10.65 -1.86
N TYR A 128 -18.26 11.03 -2.95
CA TYR A 128 -17.38 10.12 -3.67
C TYR A 128 -16.08 9.89 -2.88
N VAL A 129 -15.73 8.63 -2.66
CA VAL A 129 -14.43 8.23 -2.12
C VAL A 129 -13.68 7.46 -3.18
N ASN A 130 -12.53 8.00 -3.59
CA ASN A 130 -11.58 7.23 -4.38
C ASN A 130 -11.09 6.03 -3.55
N PRO A 131 -11.46 4.77 -3.91
CA PRO A 131 -11.14 3.59 -3.11
C PRO A 131 -9.64 3.28 -3.05
N LEU A 132 -8.85 3.90 -3.93
CA LEU A 132 -7.40 3.76 -4.02
C LEU A 132 -6.66 4.71 -3.08
N LYS A 133 -7.28 5.83 -2.67
CA LYS A 133 -6.65 6.80 -1.78
C LYS A 133 -6.74 6.31 -0.32
N ASN A 134 -5.65 6.49 0.42
CA ASN A 134 -5.55 6.19 1.85
C ASN A 134 -4.89 7.37 2.57
N ALA A 135 -5.32 7.67 3.79
CA ALA A 135 -4.82 8.84 4.52
C ALA A 135 -3.37 8.67 5.02
N GLY A 136 -2.91 7.44 5.27
CA GLY A 136 -1.60 7.18 5.87
C GLY A 136 -0.79 6.06 5.23
N ILE A 137 0.42 5.87 5.75
CA ILE A 137 1.38 4.82 5.38
C ILE A 137 1.36 3.72 6.45
N HIS A 138 0.76 2.58 6.11
CA HIS A 138 0.53 1.46 7.05
C HIS A 138 1.58 0.35 7.00
N SER A 139 2.62 0.51 6.17
CA SER A 139 3.63 -0.54 5.97
C SER A 139 5.02 0.07 5.92
N TYR A 140 5.94 -0.54 6.67
CA TYR A 140 7.36 -0.21 6.63
C TYR A 140 7.93 -0.27 5.21
N GLN A 141 7.57 -1.28 4.42
CA GLN A 141 8.05 -1.38 3.03
C GLN A 141 7.58 -0.20 2.17
N THR A 142 6.32 0.23 2.33
CA THR A 142 5.81 1.41 1.61
C THR A 142 6.56 2.66 2.05
N TYR A 143 6.79 2.82 3.36
CA TYR A 143 7.56 3.93 3.90
C TYR A 143 9.00 3.95 3.37
N THR A 144 9.69 2.82 3.36
CA THR A 144 11.06 2.69 2.83
C THR A 144 11.11 3.05 1.34
N ASN A 145 10.17 2.53 0.54
CA ASN A 145 10.08 2.85 -0.88
C ASN A 145 9.87 4.35 -1.11
N TYR A 146 8.97 4.96 -0.35
CA TYR A 146 8.69 6.40 -0.46
C TYR A 146 9.87 7.23 0.05
N LYS A 147 10.57 6.77 1.09
CA LYS A 147 11.75 7.45 1.65
C LYS A 147 12.87 7.47 0.63
N GLN A 148 13.05 6.38 -0.11
CA GLN A 148 13.98 6.32 -1.23
C GLN A 148 13.60 7.35 -2.31
N THR A 149 12.35 7.34 -2.80
CA THR A 149 11.91 8.32 -3.80
C THR A 149 12.11 9.74 -3.31
N SER A 150 11.72 10.04 -2.07
CA SER A 150 11.87 11.38 -1.49
C SER A 150 13.33 11.83 -1.46
N LYS A 151 14.26 10.94 -1.07
CA LYS A 151 15.70 11.25 -1.10
C LYS A 151 16.20 11.54 -2.53
N GLU A 152 15.83 10.69 -3.48
CA GLU A 152 16.22 10.84 -4.88
C GLU A 152 15.64 12.12 -5.50
N PHE A 153 14.39 12.44 -5.18
CA PHE A 153 13.72 13.68 -5.59
C PHE A 153 14.36 14.91 -4.96
N THR A 154 14.61 14.91 -3.64
CA THR A 154 15.29 16.02 -2.96
C THR A 154 16.64 16.32 -3.60
N LYS A 155 17.46 15.28 -3.82
CA LYS A 155 18.78 15.46 -4.45
C LYS A 155 18.66 16.07 -5.86
N TRP A 156 17.72 15.59 -6.66
CA TRP A 156 17.47 16.14 -7.99
C TRP A 156 16.97 17.59 -7.93
N LEU A 157 16.09 17.90 -6.97
CA LEU A 157 15.49 19.21 -6.82
C LEU A 157 16.52 20.24 -6.36
N GLU A 158 17.38 19.90 -5.40
CA GLU A 158 18.47 20.77 -4.92
C GLU A 158 19.51 21.06 -6.01
N GLN A 159 19.70 20.14 -6.95
CA GLN A 159 20.59 20.34 -8.10
C GLN A 159 19.99 21.24 -9.17
N LYS A 160 18.69 21.07 -9.47
CA LYS A 160 18.02 21.79 -10.57
C LYS A 160 17.44 23.14 -10.14
N TYR A 161 16.98 23.23 -8.89
CA TYR A 161 16.29 24.38 -8.30
C TYR A 161 16.90 24.70 -6.92
N PRO A 162 18.15 25.21 -6.88
CA PRO A 162 18.86 25.44 -5.62
C PRO A 162 18.16 26.44 -4.70
N ASP A 163 17.29 27.31 -5.23
CA ASP A 163 16.55 28.32 -4.46
C ASP A 163 15.34 27.75 -3.70
N ILE A 164 14.94 26.51 -4.00
CA ILE A 164 13.87 25.83 -3.27
C ILE A 164 14.45 25.31 -1.95
N LYS A 165 14.12 26.00 -0.85
CA LYS A 165 14.56 25.66 0.51
C LYS A 165 13.43 25.17 1.40
N ALA A 166 12.18 25.44 1.06
CA ALA A 166 11.00 25.06 1.84
C ALA A 166 10.13 24.04 1.10
N ILE A 167 9.59 23.07 1.84
CA ILE A 167 8.71 22.03 1.27
C ILE A 167 7.46 22.63 0.62
N GLU A 168 7.00 23.78 1.10
CA GLU A 168 5.85 24.54 0.58
C GLU A 168 6.10 25.15 -0.79
N GLN A 169 7.36 25.39 -1.17
CA GLN A 169 7.73 25.89 -2.50
C GLN A 169 7.67 24.79 -3.57
N ILE A 170 7.53 23.52 -3.17
CA ILE A 170 7.46 22.40 -4.10
C ILE A 170 6.04 22.34 -4.69
N ASN A 171 5.93 22.54 -6.00
CA ASN A 171 4.68 22.43 -6.75
C ASN A 171 4.65 21.17 -7.65
N LYS A 172 3.56 21.00 -8.40
CA LYS A 172 3.35 19.86 -9.28
C LYS A 172 4.33 19.80 -10.44
N ASP A 173 4.77 20.95 -10.96
CA ASP A 173 5.64 21.01 -12.13
C ASP A 173 7.03 20.48 -11.80
N HIS A 174 7.58 20.80 -10.63
CA HIS A 174 8.82 20.21 -10.13
C HIS A 174 8.73 18.66 -10.08
N ALA A 175 7.61 18.13 -9.61
CA ALA A 175 7.40 16.69 -9.53
C ALA A 175 7.20 16.05 -10.92
N LYS A 176 6.51 16.73 -11.84
CA LYS A 176 6.32 16.28 -13.23
C LYS A 176 7.65 16.19 -13.95
N GLU A 177 8.47 17.24 -13.89
CA GLU A 177 9.80 17.26 -14.49
C GLU A 177 10.72 16.18 -13.91
N TYR A 178 10.69 15.98 -12.59
CA TYR A 178 11.45 14.89 -11.98
C TYR A 178 11.04 13.54 -12.57
N LEU A 179 9.74 13.26 -12.62
CA LEU A 179 9.22 11.98 -13.12
C LEU A 179 9.58 11.75 -14.60
N LEU A 180 9.53 12.78 -15.44
CA LEU A 180 9.97 12.72 -16.82
C LEU A 180 11.48 12.44 -16.93
N SER A 181 12.31 13.13 -16.13
CA SER A 181 13.75 12.89 -16.11
C SER A 181 14.12 11.45 -15.69
N ARG A 182 13.27 10.82 -14.87
CA ARG A 182 13.43 9.42 -14.44
C ARG A 182 13.13 8.46 -15.59
N GLN A 183 12.12 8.77 -16.39
CA GLN A 183 11.77 8.02 -17.59
C GLN A 183 12.85 8.17 -18.69
N GLU A 184 13.33 9.39 -18.94
CA GLU A 184 14.41 9.66 -19.90
C GLU A 184 15.70 8.93 -19.55
N LYS A 185 15.98 8.74 -18.26
CA LYS A 185 17.10 7.91 -17.76
C LYS A 185 16.89 6.39 -17.95
N GLY A 186 15.82 5.97 -18.63
CA GLY A 186 15.54 4.56 -18.90
C GLY A 186 15.04 3.77 -17.69
N LEU A 187 14.58 4.42 -16.61
CA LEU A 187 14.03 3.69 -15.48
C LEU A 187 12.68 3.07 -15.84
N SER A 188 12.46 1.85 -15.36
CA SER A 188 11.24 1.11 -15.68
C SER A 188 9.97 1.85 -15.26
N ALA A 189 8.87 1.60 -15.97
CA ALA A 189 7.53 2.05 -15.58
C ALA A 189 7.12 1.64 -14.15
N TRP A 190 7.77 0.61 -13.58
CA TRP A 190 7.61 0.25 -12.16
C TRP A 190 8.22 1.23 -11.20
N THR A 191 9.39 1.75 -11.53
CA THR A 191 10.08 2.76 -10.75
C THR A 191 9.34 4.09 -10.83
N THR A 192 8.96 4.54 -12.03
CA THR A 192 8.27 5.82 -12.21
C THR A 192 6.87 5.81 -11.58
N ASP A 193 6.13 4.69 -11.62
CA ASP A 193 4.86 4.55 -10.89
C ASP A 193 5.03 4.62 -9.37
N LYS A 194 6.08 4.00 -8.84
CA LYS A 194 6.42 4.06 -7.41
C LYS A 194 6.74 5.50 -7.03
N ASP A 195 7.53 6.17 -7.86
CA ASP A 195 7.94 7.56 -7.64
C ASP A 195 6.72 8.49 -7.67
N LEU A 196 5.84 8.36 -8.68
CA LEU A 196 4.57 9.09 -8.77
C LEU A 196 3.68 8.87 -7.55
N ALA A 197 3.54 7.62 -7.08
CA ALA A 197 2.73 7.29 -5.91
C ALA A 197 3.30 7.90 -4.62
N ALA A 198 4.62 7.96 -4.47
CA ALA A 198 5.29 8.59 -3.34
C ALA A 198 5.09 10.11 -3.35
N LEU A 199 5.32 10.79 -4.47
CA LEU A 199 5.16 12.24 -4.59
C LEU A 199 3.70 12.65 -4.36
N ASN A 200 2.75 11.94 -4.96
CA ASN A 200 1.33 12.14 -4.69
C ASN A 200 0.96 11.90 -3.22
N LYS A 201 1.65 10.99 -2.52
CA LYS A 201 1.41 10.78 -1.09
C LYS A 201 1.93 11.94 -0.25
N VAL A 202 3.17 12.35 -0.48
CA VAL A 202 3.88 13.34 0.34
C VAL A 202 3.33 14.74 0.15
N PHE A 203 3.08 15.12 -1.11
CA PHE A 203 2.72 16.47 -1.50
C PHE A 203 1.25 16.64 -1.89
N GLU A 204 0.48 15.55 -1.87
CA GLU A 204 -0.97 15.58 -2.14
C GLU A 204 -1.34 16.09 -3.55
N PHE A 205 -0.41 16.00 -4.50
CA PHE A 205 -0.57 16.52 -5.87
C PHE A 205 -1.65 15.83 -6.70
N ASN A 206 -2.00 14.58 -6.38
CA ASN A 206 -3.01 13.77 -7.08
C ASN A 206 -2.80 13.66 -8.61
N MET A 207 -1.55 13.72 -9.07
CA MET A 207 -1.22 13.60 -10.49
C MET A 207 -1.54 12.22 -11.04
N THR A 208 -2.01 12.17 -12.28
CA THR A 208 -2.16 10.93 -13.03
C THR A 208 -1.00 10.72 -14.00
N LYS A 209 -0.74 9.47 -14.40
CA LYS A 209 0.28 9.19 -15.43
C LYS A 209 0.01 9.92 -16.74
N LYS A 210 -1.27 10.05 -17.10
CA LYS A 210 -1.70 10.75 -18.32
C LYS A 210 -1.35 12.23 -18.26
N GLU A 211 -1.57 12.88 -17.12
CA GLU A 211 -1.20 14.29 -16.91
C GLU A 211 0.32 14.53 -16.96
N VAL A 212 1.10 13.57 -16.44
CA VAL A 212 2.56 13.65 -16.41
C VAL A 212 3.17 13.30 -17.76
N GLY A 213 2.57 12.39 -18.53
CA GLY A 213 3.14 11.81 -19.76
C GLY A 213 4.00 10.56 -19.52
N LEU A 214 3.72 9.82 -18.43
CA LEU A 214 4.49 8.61 -18.10
C LEU A 214 4.03 7.37 -18.86
N ASP A 215 5.01 6.54 -19.21
CA ASP A 215 4.81 5.24 -19.81
C ASP A 215 3.94 4.33 -18.95
N ARG A 216 3.12 3.51 -19.62
CA ARG A 216 2.27 2.54 -18.95
C ARG A 216 3.03 1.23 -18.76
N LYS A 217 2.96 0.71 -17.53
CA LYS A 217 3.35 -0.68 -17.24
C LYS A 217 2.60 -1.65 -18.15
N ARG A 218 3.33 -2.49 -18.86
CA ARG A 218 2.80 -3.72 -19.45
C ARG A 218 3.27 -4.90 -18.63
N TYR A 219 2.41 -5.89 -18.44
CA TYR A 219 2.76 -7.09 -17.70
C TYR A 219 3.86 -7.90 -18.42
N THR A 220 3.97 -7.78 -19.76
CA THR A 220 5.08 -8.27 -20.60
C THR A 220 6.44 -7.84 -20.07
N ASP A 221 6.54 -6.60 -19.60
CA ASP A 221 7.82 -5.96 -19.27
C ASP A 221 8.39 -6.42 -17.91
N SER A 222 7.66 -7.25 -17.16
CA SER A 222 8.14 -7.82 -15.90
C SER A 222 9.15 -8.94 -16.13
N VAL A 223 10.46 -8.66 -16.05
CA VAL A 223 11.51 -9.66 -16.31
C VAL A 223 11.93 -10.49 -15.08
N ARG A 224 11.52 -10.10 -13.88
CA ARG A 224 11.96 -10.74 -12.63
C ARG A 224 11.53 -12.22 -12.58
N SER A 225 12.43 -13.09 -12.14
CA SER A 225 12.17 -14.53 -11.91
C SER A 225 11.81 -15.31 -13.18
N ARG A 226 12.31 -14.85 -14.34
CA ARG A 226 12.08 -15.47 -15.65
C ARG A 226 13.37 -15.96 -16.35
N LYS A 227 14.53 -15.53 -15.86
CA LYS A 227 15.85 -15.91 -16.35
C LYS A 227 16.77 -16.10 -15.15
N ASP A 228 17.83 -16.87 -15.34
CA ASP A 228 18.90 -17.00 -14.36
C ASP A 228 19.41 -15.61 -13.96
N SER A 229 19.55 -15.44 -12.65
CA SER A 229 20.00 -14.21 -12.02
C SER A 229 21.33 -14.43 -11.32
N ILE A 230 22.08 -13.33 -11.11
CA ILE A 230 23.35 -13.38 -10.36
C ILE A 230 23.15 -14.00 -8.98
N MET A 231 21.98 -13.79 -8.37
CA MET A 231 21.64 -14.32 -7.05
C MET A 231 21.52 -15.84 -7.03
N ASP A 232 21.23 -16.50 -8.15
CA ASP A 232 21.07 -17.96 -8.18
C ASP A 232 22.39 -18.70 -7.92
N LYS A 233 23.53 -17.99 -8.07
CA LYS A 233 24.87 -18.49 -7.71
C LYS A 233 25.23 -18.31 -6.24
N GLU A 234 24.43 -17.56 -5.46
CA GLU A 234 24.74 -17.24 -4.05
C GLU A 234 24.33 -18.35 -3.07
N TYR A 235 23.76 -19.46 -3.55
CA TYR A 235 23.43 -20.60 -2.71
C TYR A 235 23.61 -21.92 -3.45
N ASN A 236 23.89 -22.99 -2.71
CA ASN A 236 23.87 -24.35 -3.24
C ASN A 236 22.46 -24.94 -3.09
N PRO A 237 21.72 -25.25 -4.18
CA PRO A 237 20.38 -25.81 -4.11
C PRO A 237 20.29 -27.11 -3.32
N LYS A 238 21.34 -27.95 -3.31
CA LYS A 238 21.36 -29.21 -2.55
C LYS A 238 21.21 -28.98 -1.05
N ASN A 239 21.80 -27.92 -0.52
CA ASN A 239 21.69 -27.58 0.91
C ASN A 239 20.27 -27.13 1.33
N TYR A 240 19.43 -26.81 0.34
CA TYR A 240 18.08 -26.28 0.54
C TYR A 240 17.01 -27.12 -0.17
N GLU A 241 17.30 -28.40 -0.47
CA GLU A 241 16.43 -29.25 -1.26
C GLU A 241 15.04 -29.41 -0.65
N ASN A 242 14.94 -29.56 0.68
CA ASN A 242 13.67 -29.69 1.39
C ASN A 242 12.83 -28.42 1.28
N GLN A 243 13.46 -27.25 1.45
CA GLN A 243 12.81 -25.95 1.35
C GLN A 243 12.31 -25.70 -0.09
N ILE A 244 13.13 -26.04 -1.09
CA ILE A 244 12.78 -25.90 -2.50
C ILE A 244 11.64 -26.84 -2.85
N THR A 245 11.71 -28.10 -2.41
CA THR A 245 10.65 -29.10 -2.61
C THR A 245 9.31 -28.59 -2.06
N ILE A 246 9.28 -28.08 -0.83
CA ILE A 246 8.05 -27.52 -0.25
C ILE A 246 7.56 -26.30 -1.03
N ALA A 247 8.46 -25.40 -1.45
CA ALA A 247 8.09 -24.22 -2.23
C ALA A 247 7.48 -24.59 -3.60
N GLN A 248 8.05 -25.59 -4.30
CA GLN A 248 7.54 -26.11 -5.57
C GLN A 248 6.22 -26.88 -5.40
N ALA A 249 6.09 -27.64 -4.32
CA ALA A 249 4.94 -28.50 -4.06
C ALA A 249 3.68 -27.71 -3.65
N THR A 250 3.85 -26.55 -3.00
CA THR A 250 2.76 -25.80 -2.36
C THR A 250 2.56 -24.37 -2.89
N GLY A 251 3.57 -23.85 -3.59
CA GLY A 251 3.60 -22.48 -4.06
C GLY A 251 3.51 -21.43 -2.95
N ILE A 252 3.82 -21.74 -1.68
CA ILE A 252 3.68 -20.77 -0.59
C ILE A 252 4.59 -19.55 -0.75
N ARG A 253 4.23 -18.45 -0.10
CA ARG A 253 5.04 -17.23 -0.15
C ARG A 253 6.29 -17.40 0.70
N ARG A 254 7.37 -16.76 0.27
CA ARG A 254 8.66 -16.72 0.98
C ARG A 254 8.55 -16.52 2.49
N GLN A 255 7.76 -15.55 2.94
CA GLN A 255 7.61 -15.24 4.37
C GLN A 255 6.93 -16.35 5.17
N SER A 256 6.26 -17.29 4.52
CA SER A 256 5.60 -18.44 5.12
C SER A 256 6.60 -19.57 5.37
N MET A 257 7.66 -19.71 4.56
CA MET A 257 8.65 -20.78 4.69
C MET A 257 9.30 -20.88 6.07
N LEU A 258 9.44 -19.76 6.77
CA LEU A 258 10.04 -19.69 8.11
C LEU A 258 9.03 -19.76 9.26
N LYS A 259 7.74 -19.94 8.94
CA LYS A 259 6.65 -19.93 9.92
C LYS A 259 5.82 -21.20 9.91
N ILE A 260 5.90 -21.98 8.84
CA ILE A 260 5.18 -23.25 8.74
C ILE A 260 5.74 -24.25 9.75
N THR A 261 4.83 -24.95 10.40
CA THR A 261 5.07 -26.09 11.29
C THR A 261 4.38 -27.33 10.70
N SER A 262 4.58 -28.50 11.32
CA SER A 262 3.91 -29.72 10.87
C SER A 262 2.37 -29.59 10.87
N GLN A 263 1.84 -28.78 11.80
CA GLN A 263 0.41 -28.54 11.98
C GLN A 263 -0.24 -27.77 10.83
N ASN A 264 0.55 -27.16 9.95
CA ASN A 264 0.02 -26.52 8.76
C ASN A 264 -0.33 -27.51 7.66
N PHE A 265 0.13 -28.76 7.73
CA PHE A 265 -0.07 -29.76 6.68
C PHE A 265 -1.26 -30.66 6.98
N ASN A 266 -2.17 -30.74 6.02
CA ASN A 266 -3.35 -31.59 6.10
C ASN A 266 -3.07 -32.92 5.40
N ARG A 267 -3.37 -34.02 6.10
CA ARG A 267 -3.18 -35.39 5.62
C ARG A 267 -4.50 -36.01 5.24
N ASP A 268 -4.47 -36.92 4.27
CA ASP A 268 -5.59 -37.82 3.99
C ASP A 268 -5.63 -39.01 4.98
N ILE A 269 -6.54 -39.95 4.76
CA ILE A 269 -6.72 -41.13 5.62
C ILE A 269 -5.49 -42.04 5.66
N THR A 270 -4.65 -41.99 4.62
CA THR A 270 -3.43 -42.80 4.49
C THR A 270 -2.24 -42.17 5.19
N GLY A 271 -2.42 -40.95 5.73
CA GLY A 271 -1.35 -40.15 6.34
C GLY A 271 -0.54 -39.34 5.32
N LYS A 272 -0.94 -39.32 4.05
CA LYS A 272 -0.25 -38.59 2.98
C LYS A 272 -0.66 -37.12 2.99
N ILE A 273 0.31 -36.22 2.87
CA ILE A 273 0.04 -34.78 2.87
C ILE A 273 -0.55 -34.36 1.52
N ILE A 274 -1.77 -33.79 1.55
CA ILE A 274 -2.53 -33.39 0.36
C ILE A 274 -2.73 -31.87 0.24
N SER A 275 -2.61 -31.13 1.34
CA SER A 275 -2.71 -29.66 1.32
C SER A 275 -1.96 -29.01 2.48
N ILE A 276 -1.77 -27.69 2.40
CA ILE A 276 -1.19 -26.86 3.45
C ILE A 276 -2.08 -25.64 3.72
N THR A 277 -2.36 -25.37 5.00
CA THR A 277 -3.10 -24.20 5.47
C THR A 277 -2.12 -23.13 5.93
N VAL A 278 -2.13 -21.96 5.29
CA VAL A 278 -1.20 -20.86 5.59
C VAL A 278 -1.92 -19.52 5.77
N LYS A 279 -1.45 -18.72 6.73
CA LYS A 279 -1.88 -17.32 6.93
C LYS A 279 -0.86 -16.37 6.32
N GLU A 280 -1.25 -15.69 5.25
CA GLU A 280 -0.33 -14.88 4.43
C GLU A 280 -0.76 -13.41 4.34
N LYS A 281 -0.45 -12.76 3.21
CA LYS A 281 -0.58 -11.31 2.98
C LYS A 281 -1.95 -10.79 3.41
N GLY A 282 -1.93 -9.77 4.26
CA GLY A 282 -3.16 -9.16 4.81
C GLY A 282 -3.84 -9.99 5.90
N GLY A 283 -3.14 -10.98 6.47
CA GLY A 283 -3.69 -11.85 7.52
C GLY A 283 -4.67 -12.89 6.99
N LYS A 284 -4.72 -13.10 5.67
CA LYS A 284 -5.67 -14.02 5.04
C LYS A 284 -5.17 -15.45 5.10
N THR A 285 -6.02 -16.35 5.57
CA THR A 285 -5.80 -17.79 5.51
C THR A 285 -6.18 -18.33 4.14
N ARG A 286 -5.43 -19.30 3.64
CA ARG A 286 -5.78 -20.11 2.47
C ARG A 286 -5.29 -21.54 2.65
N ASP A 287 -5.98 -22.45 1.99
CA ASP A 287 -5.54 -23.82 1.79
C ASP A 287 -4.96 -23.96 0.39
N ALA A 288 -3.73 -24.44 0.30
CA ALA A 288 -3.08 -24.78 -0.96
C ALA A 288 -3.00 -26.30 -1.10
N LYS A 289 -3.49 -26.82 -2.23
CA LYS A 289 -3.27 -28.20 -2.65
C LYS A 289 -1.78 -28.45 -2.84
N VAL A 290 -1.32 -29.60 -2.38
CA VAL A 290 0.01 -30.12 -2.71
C VAL A 290 -0.09 -30.84 -4.05
N LEU A 291 0.77 -30.46 -4.99
CA LEU A 291 0.90 -31.14 -6.29
C LEU A 291 1.14 -32.64 -6.09
N GLU A 292 0.41 -33.48 -6.82
CA GLU A 292 0.37 -34.94 -6.58
C GLU A 292 1.76 -35.56 -6.63
N LYS A 293 2.57 -35.16 -7.61
CA LYS A 293 3.94 -35.64 -7.79
C LYS A 293 4.87 -35.40 -6.58
N TYR A 294 4.51 -34.47 -5.70
CA TYR A 294 5.32 -34.13 -4.52
C TYR A 294 4.76 -34.66 -3.21
N GLN A 295 3.53 -35.17 -3.17
CA GLN A 295 2.86 -35.51 -1.92
C GLN A 295 3.65 -36.55 -1.10
N ASP A 296 4.17 -37.61 -1.73
CA ASP A 296 4.96 -38.64 -1.02
C ASP A 296 6.31 -38.09 -0.53
N LYS A 297 7.02 -37.35 -1.37
CA LYS A 297 8.31 -36.74 -1.01
C LYS A 297 8.14 -35.74 0.14
N LEU A 298 7.10 -34.91 0.07
CA LEU A 298 6.79 -33.90 1.08
C LEU A 298 6.38 -34.57 2.40
N THR A 299 5.57 -35.63 2.35
CA THR A 299 5.21 -36.43 3.54
C THR A 299 6.46 -36.93 4.25
N LYS A 300 7.40 -37.57 3.52
CA LYS A 300 8.67 -38.03 4.08
C LYS A 300 9.52 -36.91 4.70
N ILE A 301 9.60 -35.76 4.04
CA ILE A 301 10.33 -34.59 4.56
C ILE A 301 9.72 -34.12 5.89
N VAL A 302 8.39 -33.97 5.93
CA VAL A 302 7.70 -33.46 7.12
C VAL A 302 7.78 -34.46 8.26
N ASP A 303 7.58 -35.76 8.00
CA ASP A 303 7.68 -36.82 9.01
C ASP A 303 9.06 -36.88 9.64
N LYS A 304 10.12 -36.80 8.81
CA LYS A 304 11.50 -36.75 9.30
C LYS A 304 11.72 -35.55 10.23
N ILE A 305 11.23 -34.36 9.86
CA ILE A 305 11.38 -33.15 10.68
C ILE A 305 10.57 -33.26 11.99
N ILE A 306 9.38 -33.89 11.95
CA ILE A 306 8.59 -34.15 13.17
C ILE A 306 9.39 -35.03 14.14
N LEU A 307 10.04 -36.08 13.65
CA LEU A 307 10.86 -36.97 14.48
C LEU A 307 12.06 -36.21 15.10
N GLU A 308 12.67 -35.29 14.35
CA GLU A 308 13.84 -34.54 14.80
C GLU A 308 13.52 -33.36 15.74
N LYS A 309 12.41 -32.65 15.48
CA LYS A 309 12.09 -31.35 16.12
C LYS A 309 10.73 -31.30 16.84
N GLY A 310 9.93 -32.35 16.73
CA GLY A 310 8.55 -32.38 17.22
C GLY A 310 7.55 -31.61 16.34
N ASN A 311 6.31 -31.57 16.79
CA ASN A 311 5.18 -31.11 15.97
C ASN A 311 5.06 -29.58 15.83
N TYR A 312 5.53 -28.82 16.80
CA TYR A 312 5.24 -27.39 16.91
C TYR A 312 6.40 -26.49 16.46
N ALA A 313 7.58 -27.06 16.24
CA ALA A 313 8.73 -26.31 15.77
C ALA A 313 8.53 -25.86 14.30
N PRO A 314 9.01 -24.66 13.93
CA PRO A 314 9.15 -24.29 12.52
C PRO A 314 9.97 -25.33 11.77
N LEU A 315 9.53 -25.71 10.57
CA LEU A 315 10.26 -26.70 9.76
C LEU A 315 11.68 -26.22 9.43
N PHE A 316 11.85 -24.91 9.22
CA PHE A 316 13.11 -24.32 8.79
C PHE A 316 13.43 -23.04 9.55
N GLU A 317 14.69 -22.91 9.95
CA GLU A 317 15.23 -21.68 10.56
C GLU A 317 15.74 -20.69 9.51
N LYS A 318 16.16 -21.20 8.34
CA LYS A 318 16.80 -20.39 7.28
C LYS A 318 16.16 -20.63 5.92
N TYR A 319 15.90 -19.54 5.22
CA TYR A 319 15.48 -19.51 3.83
C TYR A 319 16.15 -18.31 3.14
N PRO A 320 17.34 -18.50 2.52
CA PRO A 320 18.20 -17.43 2.00
C PRO A 320 17.55 -16.58 0.91
N ARG A 321 17.76 -15.25 0.94
CA ARG A 321 17.16 -14.30 -0.03
C ARG A 321 17.42 -14.67 -1.49
N ALA A 322 18.57 -15.28 -1.75
CA ALA A 322 19.00 -15.78 -3.04
C ALA A 322 18.06 -16.82 -3.65
N ILE A 323 17.35 -17.61 -2.83
CA ILE A 323 16.38 -18.57 -3.34
C ILE A 323 15.21 -17.84 -3.99
N ASP A 324 15.00 -18.04 -5.30
CA ASP A 324 13.88 -17.45 -6.03
C ASP A 324 12.55 -18.20 -5.79
N ASN A 325 11.98 -17.97 -4.61
CA ASN A 325 10.65 -18.47 -4.26
C ASN A 325 9.56 -18.01 -5.24
N HIS A 326 9.74 -16.88 -5.93
CA HIS A 326 8.71 -16.41 -6.86
C HIS A 326 8.68 -17.28 -8.11
N ALA A 327 9.84 -17.72 -8.59
CA ALA A 327 9.97 -18.69 -9.68
C ALA A 327 9.28 -20.02 -9.32
N PHE A 328 9.59 -20.62 -8.15
CA PHE A 328 8.94 -21.87 -7.72
C PHE A 328 7.43 -21.73 -7.55
N ARG A 329 6.97 -20.56 -7.11
CA ARG A 329 5.54 -20.28 -7.00
C ARG A 329 4.86 -20.16 -8.37
N ALA A 330 5.56 -19.67 -9.39
CA ALA A 330 5.07 -19.68 -10.78
C ALA A 330 5.09 -21.08 -11.39
N GLU A 331 6.12 -21.87 -11.10
CA GLU A 331 6.17 -23.29 -11.45
C GLU A 331 5.00 -24.07 -10.84
N TYR A 332 4.75 -23.90 -9.54
CA TYR A 332 3.60 -24.49 -8.86
C TYR A 332 2.29 -24.14 -9.55
N ALA A 333 2.06 -22.86 -9.87
CA ALA A 333 0.83 -22.42 -10.50
C ALA A 333 0.60 -23.10 -11.86
N ARG A 334 1.65 -23.21 -12.68
CA ARG A 334 1.59 -23.85 -14.00
C ARG A 334 1.36 -25.36 -13.87
N ASN A 335 2.05 -26.03 -12.95
CA ASN A 335 1.89 -27.46 -12.74
C ASN A 335 0.50 -27.80 -12.18
N LEU A 336 -0.01 -27.01 -11.23
CA LEU A 336 -1.35 -27.21 -10.69
C LEU A 336 -2.41 -27.04 -11.77
N TYR A 337 -2.27 -26.03 -12.63
CA TYR A 337 -3.18 -25.83 -13.75
C TYR A 337 -3.22 -27.06 -14.67
N LYS A 338 -2.06 -27.64 -14.99
CA LYS A 338 -1.95 -28.87 -15.80
C LYS A 338 -2.63 -30.06 -15.12
N GLU A 339 -2.33 -30.33 -13.85
CA GLU A 339 -2.96 -31.43 -13.10
C GLU A 339 -4.49 -31.30 -13.05
N LEU A 340 -5.00 -30.07 -12.91
CA LEU A 340 -6.46 -29.82 -12.89
C LEU A 340 -7.10 -29.99 -14.28
N ILE A 341 -6.40 -29.63 -15.36
CA ILE A 341 -6.87 -29.90 -16.72
C ILE A 341 -6.97 -31.40 -16.97
N GLU A 342 -5.91 -32.14 -16.63
CA GLU A 342 -5.85 -33.59 -16.84
C GLU A 342 -7.00 -34.29 -16.11
N LYS A 343 -7.32 -33.85 -14.88
CA LYS A 343 -8.45 -34.35 -14.09
C LYS A 343 -9.82 -33.93 -14.61
N ALA A 344 -9.94 -32.74 -15.19
CA ALA A 344 -11.21 -32.25 -15.71
C ALA A 344 -11.64 -33.00 -16.99
N GLY A 345 -10.71 -33.59 -17.73
CA GLY A 345 -10.96 -34.35 -18.96
C GLY A 345 -11.41 -33.50 -20.16
N SER A 346 -11.97 -32.31 -19.92
CA SER A 346 -12.34 -31.32 -20.94
C SER A 346 -12.06 -29.91 -20.43
N THR A 347 -11.76 -28.99 -21.35
CA THR A 347 -11.42 -27.60 -21.00
C THR A 347 -12.18 -26.61 -21.88
N LYS A 348 -12.46 -25.43 -21.32
CA LYS A 348 -13.03 -24.29 -22.04
C LYS A 348 -11.99 -23.19 -22.13
N ASN A 349 -11.83 -22.53 -23.27
CA ASN A 349 -10.90 -21.40 -23.40
C ASN A 349 -11.61 -20.05 -23.21
N ASP A 350 -12.39 -19.92 -22.13
CA ASP A 350 -13.31 -18.82 -21.87
C ASP A 350 -12.68 -17.65 -21.08
N PHE A 351 -11.38 -17.70 -20.80
CA PHE A 351 -10.68 -16.67 -20.03
C PHE A 351 -9.22 -16.46 -20.47
N TYR A 352 -9.00 -15.52 -21.40
CA TYR A 352 -7.66 -15.21 -21.96
C TYR A 352 -6.93 -16.43 -22.56
N GLY A 353 -7.67 -17.36 -23.17
CA GLY A 353 -7.11 -18.60 -23.73
C GLY A 353 -6.91 -19.72 -22.70
N TYR A 354 -7.46 -19.57 -21.49
CA TYR A 354 -7.44 -20.57 -20.42
C TYR A 354 -8.86 -20.86 -19.92
N ASP A 355 -9.01 -21.94 -19.16
CA ASP A 355 -10.25 -22.31 -18.48
C ASP A 355 -10.47 -21.49 -17.22
N LYS A 356 -11.54 -20.69 -17.21
CA LYS A 356 -11.86 -19.78 -16.12
C LYS A 356 -12.03 -20.48 -14.78
N GLN A 357 -12.66 -21.66 -14.76
CA GLN A 357 -12.93 -22.36 -13.51
C GLN A 357 -11.63 -22.90 -12.91
N ILE A 358 -10.77 -23.46 -13.76
CA ILE A 358 -9.45 -23.95 -13.34
C ILE A 358 -8.54 -22.79 -12.91
N VAL A 359 -8.50 -21.69 -13.67
CA VAL A 359 -7.74 -20.47 -13.28
C VAL A 359 -8.22 -19.93 -11.94
N LYS A 360 -9.54 -19.94 -11.69
CA LYS A 360 -10.11 -19.51 -10.40
C LYS A 360 -9.63 -20.42 -9.26
N GLU A 361 -9.55 -21.73 -9.49
CA GLU A 361 -9.01 -22.66 -8.50
C GLU A 361 -7.52 -22.42 -8.22
N VAL A 362 -6.70 -22.24 -9.26
CA VAL A 362 -5.28 -21.87 -9.09
C VAL A 362 -5.13 -20.53 -8.36
N SER A 363 -6.00 -19.56 -8.66
CA SER A 363 -6.03 -18.26 -7.98
C SER A 363 -6.34 -18.40 -6.49
N LYS A 364 -7.28 -19.27 -6.12
CA LYS A 364 -7.58 -19.58 -4.70
C LYS A 364 -6.39 -20.24 -4.02
N ASN A 365 -5.77 -21.24 -4.66
CA ASN A 365 -4.57 -21.90 -4.15
C ASN A 365 -3.43 -20.91 -3.96
N LEU A 366 -3.26 -19.91 -4.82
CA LEU A 366 -2.28 -18.85 -4.63
C LEU A 366 -2.76 -17.76 -3.64
N GLY A 367 -4.04 -17.68 -3.30
CA GLY A 367 -4.59 -16.60 -2.48
C GLY A 367 -4.50 -15.24 -3.16
N HIS A 368 -5.00 -15.16 -4.40
CA HIS A 368 -5.23 -13.92 -5.12
C HIS A 368 -6.73 -13.64 -5.23
N GLU A 369 -7.11 -12.37 -5.09
CA GLU A 369 -8.52 -11.93 -5.23
C GLU A 369 -8.96 -11.79 -6.69
N ARG A 370 -8.01 -11.57 -7.60
CA ARG A 370 -8.27 -11.38 -9.03
C ARG A 370 -7.60 -12.49 -9.81
N GLU A 371 -8.39 -13.23 -10.57
CA GLU A 371 -7.96 -14.38 -11.36
C GLU A 371 -6.94 -13.99 -12.44
N THR A 372 -7.08 -12.80 -13.02
CA THR A 372 -6.16 -12.29 -14.05
C THR A 372 -4.71 -12.18 -13.57
N ILE A 373 -4.48 -12.06 -12.25
CA ILE A 373 -3.13 -12.01 -11.68
C ILE A 373 -2.38 -13.32 -11.95
N VAL A 374 -3.08 -14.46 -11.91
CA VAL A 374 -2.51 -15.78 -12.18
C VAL A 374 -1.90 -15.81 -13.58
N ILE A 375 -2.70 -15.42 -14.57
CA ILE A 375 -2.30 -15.41 -15.98
C ILE A 375 -1.16 -14.41 -16.23
N GLN A 376 -1.31 -13.18 -15.74
CA GLN A 376 -0.35 -12.11 -16.02
C GLN A 376 1.01 -12.31 -15.34
N SER A 377 1.02 -13.01 -14.20
CA SER A 377 2.22 -13.09 -13.35
C SER A 377 2.86 -14.48 -13.29
N TYR A 378 2.11 -15.56 -13.54
CA TYR A 378 2.59 -16.92 -13.27
C TYR A 378 2.50 -17.89 -14.46
N PHE A 379 1.56 -17.70 -15.41
CA PHE A 379 1.39 -18.62 -16.55
C PHE A 379 2.25 -18.29 -17.77
N ARG A 380 3.36 -17.60 -17.55
CA ARG A 380 4.17 -17.01 -18.63
C ARG A 380 5.53 -17.65 -18.73
#